data_AF-W8W3D5-F1
#
_entry.id   AF-W8W3D5-F1
#
_cell.length_a   1.000
_cell.length_b   1.000
_cell.length_c   1.000
_cell.angle_alpha   90.00
_cell.angle_beta   90.00
_cell.angle_gamma   90.00
#
_symmetry.space_group_name_H-M   'P 1'
#
loop_
_entity.id
_entity.type
_entity.pdbx_description
1 polymer ?
#
loop_
_entity_poly.entity_id
_entity_poly.type
_entity_poly.pdbx_seq_one_letter_code
_entity_poly.pdbx_strand_id
1 'polypeptide(L)'
;NYVAKCGDASTSSKSKFQGATVIDAQKGFHCEDPVVCLDFASLHPSIIRWKNLCYTTYIIPNSSSSSSSSSDSNSDSGDYLNIPGVMYEKFEVTPGVFETFGRRPGQKGVLSMIEEDLGNARTKTKKLMKTEEDPKVLQLLNSKQLAQKVTMNSLYGFCGTAKGCLPLVTIAAAVTATGRAMINKTANFIRRDMGGTVI
;
A
#
# COMPACT_ATOMS: atom_id res chain seq x y z
N ASN A 1 -13.67 30.16 -1.76
CA ASN A 1 -14.02 29.08 -0.80
C ASN A 1 -14.42 27.83 -1.57
N TYR A 2 -13.46 26.94 -1.86
CA TYR A 2 -13.77 25.64 -2.45
C TYR A 2 -14.31 24.72 -1.35
N VAL A 3 -15.63 24.60 -1.28
CA VAL A 3 -16.29 23.58 -0.46
C VAL A 3 -16.38 22.33 -1.32
N ALA A 4 -15.70 21.26 -0.92
CA ALA A 4 -15.89 19.95 -1.54
C ALA A 4 -17.36 19.55 -1.35
N LYS A 5 -18.12 19.47 -2.45
CA LYS A 5 -19.48 18.92 -2.40
C LYS A 5 -19.37 17.47 -1.95
N CYS A 6 -19.85 17.18 -0.75
CA CYS A 6 -20.15 15.82 -0.32
C CYS A 6 -21.25 15.31 -1.26
N GLY A 7 -20.91 14.41 -2.19
CA GLY A 7 -21.87 13.87 -3.14
C GLY A 7 -22.97 13.12 -2.41
N ASP A 8 -24.22 13.39 -2.78
CA ASP A 8 -25.40 12.70 -2.26
C ASP A 8 -25.27 11.19 -2.44
N ALA A 9 -25.61 10.47 -1.37
CA ALA A 9 -25.53 9.02 -1.29
C ALA A 9 -26.64 8.36 -2.13
N SER A 10 -26.46 8.32 -3.45
CA SER A 10 -27.19 7.36 -4.29
C SER A 10 -26.45 6.01 -4.24
N THR A 11 -27.13 5.03 -3.67
CA THR A 11 -26.80 3.61 -3.59
C THR A 11 -26.13 3.05 -4.85
N SER A 12 -24.82 2.89 -4.77
CA SER A 12 -24.07 1.87 -5.52
C SER A 12 -23.34 1.04 -4.48
N SER A 13 -23.54 -0.26 -4.48
CA SER A 13 -22.81 -1.21 -3.64
C SER A 13 -21.33 -1.20 -4.03
N LYS A 14 -20.58 -0.18 -3.58
CA LYS A 14 -19.13 -0.10 -3.76
C LYS A 14 -18.51 -1.29 -3.04
N SER A 15 -18.03 -2.24 -3.83
CA SER A 15 -17.48 -3.52 -3.41
C SER A 15 -16.39 -3.32 -2.36
N LYS A 16 -16.49 -4.06 -1.24
CA LYS A 16 -15.35 -4.23 -0.33
C LYS A 16 -14.17 -4.76 -1.14
N PHE A 17 -13.03 -4.09 -1.09
CA PHE A 17 -11.81 -4.55 -1.75
C PHE A 17 -11.19 -5.72 -0.99
N GLN A 18 -10.41 -6.56 -1.67
CA GLN A 18 -9.77 -7.71 -1.05
C GLN A 18 -8.66 -7.26 -0.09
N GLY A 19 -8.72 -7.74 1.17
CA GLY A 19 -7.74 -7.47 2.21
C GLY A 19 -6.45 -8.30 2.08
N ALA A 20 -5.75 -8.50 3.20
CA ALA A 20 -4.58 -9.38 3.26
C ALA A 20 -4.97 -10.85 3.07
N THR A 21 -4.04 -11.66 2.58
CA THR A 21 -4.15 -13.13 2.56
C THR A 21 -3.21 -13.74 3.59
N VAL A 22 -3.62 -14.88 4.14
CA VAL A 22 -2.85 -15.68 5.07
C VAL A 22 -2.48 -16.98 4.35
N ILE A 23 -1.22 -17.40 4.48
CA ILE A 23 -0.78 -18.72 3.99
C ILE A 23 -1.30 -19.76 4.98
N ASP A 24 -1.81 -20.89 4.48
CA ASP A 24 -2.30 -21.96 5.34
C ASP A 24 -1.18 -22.48 6.24
N ALA A 25 -1.46 -22.49 7.54
CA ALA A 25 -0.48 -22.91 8.55
C ALA A 25 -0.34 -24.44 8.57
N GLN A 26 0.90 -24.92 8.65
CA GLN A 26 1.19 -26.32 8.92
C GLN A 26 1.13 -26.59 10.42
N LYS A 27 -0.02 -27.13 10.86
CA LYS A 27 -0.26 -27.52 12.25
C LYS A 27 0.65 -28.68 12.63
N GLY A 28 1.31 -28.57 13.78
CA GLY A 28 2.17 -29.63 14.30
C GLY A 28 3.07 -29.11 15.41
N PHE A 29 3.81 -30.03 16.03
CA PHE A 29 4.91 -29.70 16.92
C PHE A 29 6.22 -29.82 16.13
N HIS A 30 6.83 -28.67 15.81
CA HIS A 30 8.04 -28.59 15.00
C HIS A 30 9.27 -28.64 15.92
N CYS A 31 9.72 -29.85 16.25
CA CYS A 31 10.88 -30.06 17.14
C CYS A 31 12.17 -30.46 16.40
N GLU A 32 12.06 -30.87 15.14
CA GLU A 32 13.16 -31.41 14.34
C GLU A 32 14.01 -30.29 13.74
N ASP A 33 13.37 -29.29 13.15
CA ASP A 33 14.02 -28.16 12.49
C ASP A 33 13.70 -26.81 13.18
N PRO A 34 14.66 -25.86 13.23
CA PRO A 34 14.43 -24.54 13.78
C PRO A 34 13.48 -23.72 12.90
N VAL A 35 12.51 -23.05 13.54
CA VAL A 35 11.57 -22.15 12.86
C VAL A 35 12.12 -20.73 12.85
N VAL A 36 12.26 -20.15 11.66
CA VAL A 36 12.73 -18.77 11.47
C VAL A 36 11.56 -17.87 11.09
N CYS A 37 11.34 -16.80 11.88
CA CYS A 37 10.34 -15.79 11.56
C CYS A 37 10.94 -14.66 10.71
N LEU A 38 10.46 -14.54 9.47
CA LEU A 38 10.80 -13.43 8.56
C LEU A 38 9.60 -12.50 8.43
N ASP A 39 9.81 -11.19 8.55
CA ASP A 39 8.76 -10.18 8.44
C ASP A 39 9.24 -8.96 7.62
N PHE A 40 8.31 -8.32 6.95
CA PHE A 40 8.54 -7.05 6.27
C PHE A 40 8.49 -5.89 7.27
N ALA A 41 9.55 -5.11 7.33
CA ALA A 41 9.57 -3.87 8.11
C ALA A 41 8.63 -2.82 7.50
N SER A 42 7.40 -2.72 8.04
CA SER A 42 6.40 -1.74 7.59
C SER A 42 6.00 -1.93 6.11
N LEU A 43 5.39 -3.08 5.80
CA LEU A 43 4.98 -3.47 4.44
C LEU A 43 4.14 -2.40 3.71
N HIS A 44 2.97 -2.03 4.25
CA HIS A 44 2.06 -1.10 3.57
C HIS A 44 2.67 0.30 3.34
N PRO A 45 3.26 0.97 4.35
CA PRO A 45 4.00 2.23 4.14
C PRO A 45 5.08 2.13 3.05
N SER A 46 5.82 1.02 3.02
CA SER A 46 6.88 0.81 2.05
C SER A 46 6.34 0.65 0.63
N ILE A 47 5.21 -0.02 0.45
CA ILE A 47 4.53 -0.11 -0.85
C ILE A 47 4.05 1.27 -1.32
N ILE A 48 3.41 2.05 -0.44
CA ILE A 48 2.96 3.43 -0.76
C ILE A 48 4.12 4.29 -1.25
N ARG A 49 5.28 4.24 -0.57
CA ARG A 49 6.48 4.99 -0.97
C ARG A 49 7.10 4.46 -2.26
N TRP A 50 7.24 3.14 -2.39
CA TRP A 50 7.91 2.52 -3.55
C TRP A 50 7.12 2.73 -4.85
N LYS A 51 5.81 2.49 -4.81
CA LYS A 51 4.91 2.64 -5.95
C LYS A 51 4.34 4.06 -6.12
N ASN A 52 4.65 4.97 -5.19
CA ASN A 52 4.17 6.35 -5.18
C ASN A 52 2.64 6.47 -5.28
N LEU A 53 1.93 5.60 -4.55
CA LEU A 53 0.47 5.55 -4.56
C LEU A 53 -0.09 6.73 -3.78
N CYS A 54 -0.81 7.62 -4.45
CA CYS A 54 -1.33 8.84 -3.86
C CYS A 54 -2.57 9.33 -4.62
N TYR A 55 -3.42 10.10 -3.94
CA TYR A 55 -4.52 10.83 -4.56
C TYR A 55 -4.05 11.71 -5.73
N THR A 56 -2.89 12.34 -5.57
CA THR A 56 -2.29 13.26 -6.56
C THR A 56 -1.64 12.55 -7.75
N THR A 57 -1.46 11.23 -7.68
CA THR A 57 -0.85 10.43 -8.74
C THR A 57 -1.86 9.51 -9.42
N TYR A 58 -3.08 9.39 -8.90
CA TYR A 58 -4.12 8.54 -9.47
C TYR A 58 -4.72 9.16 -10.73
N ILE A 59 -4.78 8.39 -11.82
CA ILE A 59 -5.41 8.80 -13.07
C ILE A 59 -6.83 8.26 -13.11
N ILE A 60 -7.82 9.16 -13.14
CA ILE A 60 -9.22 8.79 -13.18
C ILE A 60 -9.54 8.19 -14.56
N PRO A 61 -10.10 6.96 -14.63
CA PRO A 61 -10.55 6.41 -15.90
C PRO A 61 -11.70 7.25 -16.46
N ASN A 62 -11.59 7.71 -17.72
CA ASN A 62 -12.66 8.45 -18.36
C ASN A 62 -13.88 7.53 -18.57
N SER A 63 -15.04 7.92 -18.04
CA SER A 63 -16.31 7.20 -18.25
C SER A 63 -16.83 7.30 -19.70
N SER A 64 -16.31 8.24 -20.49
CA SER A 64 -16.66 8.44 -21.91
C SER A 64 -15.98 7.45 -22.88
N SER A 65 -14.99 6.68 -22.41
CA SER A 65 -14.34 5.60 -23.19
C SER A 65 -15.07 4.25 -23.13
N SER A 66 -16.19 4.18 -22.40
CA SER A 66 -17.03 2.97 -22.25
C SER A 66 -17.88 2.66 -23.50
N SER A 67 -17.70 3.41 -24.59
CA SER A 67 -18.45 3.30 -25.85
C SER A 67 -17.52 3.00 -27.03
N SER A 68 -16.49 2.19 -26.82
CA SER A 68 -15.63 1.72 -27.91
C SER A 68 -15.24 0.27 -27.68
N SER A 69 -16.19 -0.62 -27.93
CA SER A 69 -15.92 -2.01 -28.26
C SER A 69 -15.16 -2.04 -29.60
N SER A 70 -13.85 -1.82 -29.57
CA SER A 70 -13.00 -2.03 -30.74
C SER A 70 -11.64 -2.57 -30.33
N SER A 71 -11.43 -3.79 -30.80
CA SER A 71 -10.35 -4.73 -30.57
C SER A 71 -9.00 -4.31 -31.16
N ASP A 72 -8.59 -3.05 -31.03
CA ASP A 72 -7.30 -2.58 -31.57
C ASP A 72 -6.33 -2.18 -30.47
N SER A 73 -5.20 -2.89 -30.48
CA SER A 73 -4.07 -2.70 -29.57
C SER A 73 -3.32 -1.42 -29.94
N ASN A 74 -3.03 -0.57 -28.93
CA ASN A 74 -2.05 0.53 -28.92
C ASN A 74 -2.51 1.99 -29.07
N SER A 75 -3.63 2.40 -28.46
CA SER A 75 -3.73 3.81 -28.04
C SER A 75 -4.63 3.98 -26.82
N ASP A 76 -4.09 3.72 -25.63
CA ASP A 76 -4.71 4.02 -24.35
C ASP A 76 -4.72 5.55 -24.17
N SER A 77 -5.66 6.22 -24.85
CA SER A 77 -5.70 7.67 -25.08
C SER A 77 -6.70 8.32 -24.14
N GLY A 78 -6.51 8.14 -22.83
CA GLY A 78 -7.19 9.00 -21.86
C GLY A 78 -6.61 10.42 -21.94
N ASP A 79 -7.41 11.45 -21.65
CA ASP A 79 -6.98 12.86 -21.70
C ASP A 79 -5.74 13.16 -20.83
N TYR A 80 -5.45 12.26 -19.88
CA TYR A 80 -4.33 12.36 -18.94
C TYR A 80 -3.26 11.28 -19.13
N LEU A 81 -3.35 10.46 -20.19
CA LEU A 81 -2.32 9.51 -20.60
C LEU A 81 -1.52 10.15 -21.72
N ASN A 82 -0.18 10.08 -21.67
CA ASN A 82 0.77 10.70 -22.63
C ASN A 82 1.17 12.16 -22.37
N ILE A 83 1.08 12.65 -21.12
CA ILE A 83 1.67 13.96 -20.78
C ILE A 83 3.21 13.87 -20.83
N PRO A 84 3.91 14.73 -21.58
CA PRO A 84 5.37 14.70 -21.67
C PRO A 84 6.05 14.77 -20.29
N GLY A 85 6.99 13.86 -20.07
CA GLY A 85 7.76 13.75 -18.82
C GLY A 85 7.00 13.16 -17.63
N VAL A 86 5.81 12.61 -17.84
CA VAL A 86 5.08 11.82 -16.84
C VAL A 86 5.25 10.33 -17.15
N MET A 87 5.64 9.56 -16.15
CA MET A 87 5.67 8.10 -16.20
C MET A 87 4.36 7.56 -15.66
N TYR A 88 3.77 6.62 -16.39
CA TYR A 88 2.53 5.95 -16.02
C TYR A 88 2.81 4.50 -15.68
N GLU A 89 2.28 4.02 -14.56
CA GLU A 89 2.40 2.63 -14.13
C GLU A 89 0.99 2.11 -13.80
N LYS A 90 0.69 0.89 -14.26
CA LYS A 90 -0.56 0.20 -13.96
C LYS A 90 -0.35 -0.73 -12.78
N PHE A 91 -1.26 -0.67 -11.80
CA PHE A 91 -1.27 -1.55 -10.65
C PHE A 91 -2.54 -2.37 -10.61
N GLU A 92 -2.38 -3.66 -10.36
CA GLU A 92 -3.51 -4.52 -10.06
C GLU A 92 -4.12 -4.11 -8.72
N VAL A 93 -5.43 -3.90 -8.70
CA VAL A 93 -6.19 -3.54 -7.48
C VAL A 93 -7.05 -4.70 -7.01
N THR A 94 -7.62 -5.43 -7.95
CA THR A 94 -8.43 -6.64 -7.79
C THR A 94 -8.00 -7.60 -8.90
N PRO A 95 -8.09 -8.93 -8.73
CA PRO A 95 -7.72 -9.88 -9.78
C PRO A 95 -8.27 -9.49 -11.16
N GLY A 96 -7.37 -9.18 -12.10
CA GLY A 96 -7.70 -8.78 -13.48
C GLY A 96 -8.15 -7.33 -13.68
N VAL A 97 -8.23 -6.51 -12.62
CA VAL A 97 -8.55 -5.08 -12.69
C VAL A 97 -7.31 -4.27 -12.38
N PHE A 98 -6.93 -3.41 -13.34
CA PHE A 98 -5.74 -2.58 -13.26
C PHE A 98 -6.09 -1.10 -13.30
N GLU A 99 -5.39 -0.32 -12.48
CA GLU A 99 -5.61 1.11 -12.32
C GLU A 99 -4.30 1.86 -12.54
N THR A 100 -4.38 3.05 -13.14
CA THR A 100 -3.21 3.77 -13.62
C THR A 100 -2.82 4.90 -12.67
N PHE A 101 -1.51 5.00 -12.40
CA PHE A 101 -0.93 6.09 -11.62
C PHE A 101 0.17 6.77 -12.42
N GLY A 102 0.12 8.10 -12.49
CA GLY A 102 1.05 8.96 -13.21
C GLY A 102 1.92 9.78 -12.26
N ARG A 103 3.23 9.83 -12.51
CA ARG A 103 4.17 10.69 -11.78
C ARG A 103 5.32 11.17 -12.64
N ARG A 104 5.88 12.32 -12.31
CA ARG A 104 7.19 12.72 -12.87
C ARG A 104 8.32 12.00 -12.13
N PRO A 105 9.42 11.62 -12.82
CA PRO A 105 10.60 11.08 -12.17
C PRO A 105 11.07 11.98 -11.02
N GLY A 106 11.40 11.38 -9.87
CA GLY A 106 11.86 12.11 -8.69
C GLY A 106 10.76 12.79 -7.87
N GLN A 107 9.53 12.93 -8.37
CA GLN A 107 8.43 13.50 -7.59
C GLN A 107 7.78 12.46 -6.67
N LYS A 108 7.56 12.86 -5.42
CA LYS A 108 6.87 12.08 -4.39
C LYS A 108 5.46 12.62 -4.21
N GLY A 109 4.48 11.71 -4.20
CA GLY A 109 3.11 12.03 -3.84
C GLY A 109 3.01 12.41 -2.37
N VAL A 110 1.95 13.13 -2.01
CA VAL A 110 1.71 13.62 -0.63
C VAL A 110 1.73 12.47 0.38
N LEU A 111 1.10 11.33 0.07
CA LEU A 111 1.11 10.17 0.97
C LEU A 111 2.53 9.61 1.17
N SER A 112 3.32 9.52 0.10
CA SER A 112 4.70 9.04 0.19
C SER A 112 5.59 9.95 1.04
N MET A 113 5.39 11.28 0.95
CA MET A 113 6.08 12.25 1.80
C MET A 113 5.68 12.09 3.27
N ILE A 114 4.38 11.97 3.57
CA ILE A 114 3.89 11.75 4.94
C ILE A 114 4.46 10.45 5.54
N GLU A 115 4.44 9.36 4.77
CA GLU A 115 4.99 8.06 5.21
C GLU A 115 6.51 8.12 5.44
N GLU A 116 7.22 8.90 4.64
CA GLU A 116 8.66 9.10 4.80
C GLU A 116 8.97 9.90 6.07
N ASP A 117 8.25 10.99 6.32
CA ASP A 117 8.41 11.80 7.53
C ASP A 117 8.09 10.99 8.80
N LEU A 118 6.98 10.24 8.81
CA LEU A 118 6.63 9.35 9.91
C LEU A 118 7.67 8.24 10.10
N GLY A 119 8.15 7.64 9.01
CA GLY A 119 9.19 6.60 9.05
C GLY A 119 10.53 7.12 9.58
N ASN A 120 10.92 8.31 9.16
CA ASN A 120 12.13 9.00 9.64
C ASN A 120 12.02 9.36 11.11
N ALA A 121 10.87 9.92 11.53
CA ALA A 121 10.59 10.22 12.93
C ALA A 121 10.63 8.96 13.80
N ARG A 122 10.07 7.84 13.32
CA ARG A 122 10.13 6.55 14.02
C ARG A 122 11.55 6.00 14.12
N THR A 123 12.32 6.11 13.05
CA THR A 123 13.73 5.69 13.05
C THR A 123 14.55 6.48 14.07
N LYS A 124 14.32 7.80 14.15
CA LYS A 124 14.93 8.66 15.17
C LYS A 124 14.54 8.22 16.58
N THR A 125 13.25 7.99 16.86
CA THR A 125 12.79 7.46 18.17
C THR A 125 13.48 6.13 18.51
N LYS A 126 13.53 5.18 17.57
CA LYS A 126 14.19 3.88 17.79
C LYS A 126 15.70 4.00 18.00
N LYS A 127 16.36 5.02 17.43
CA LYS A 127 17.78 5.29 17.69
C LYS A 127 17.98 5.77 19.12
N LEU A 128 17.15 6.70 19.59
CA LEU A 128 17.19 7.19 20.98
C LEU A 128 16.96 6.05 21.98
N MET A 129 16.04 5.13 21.69
CA MET A 129 15.79 3.96 22.55
C MET A 129 17.01 3.06 22.77
N LYS A 130 17.97 3.04 21.85
CA LYS A 130 19.17 2.19 21.98
C LYS A 130 20.21 2.76 22.94
N THR A 131 20.16 4.06 23.18
CA THR A 131 21.12 4.79 24.02
C THR A 131 20.51 5.21 25.36
N GLU A 132 19.22 4.98 25.55
CA GLU A 132 18.49 5.38 26.75
C GLU A 132 18.59 4.29 27.83
N GLU A 133 18.99 4.69 29.03
CA GLU A 133 19.17 3.79 30.17
C GLU A 133 18.01 3.89 31.17
N ASP A 134 17.35 5.06 31.28
CA ASP A 134 16.23 5.24 32.21
C ASP A 134 15.02 4.41 31.75
N PRO A 135 14.55 3.42 32.56
CA PRO A 135 13.42 2.57 32.21
C PRO A 135 12.13 3.35 31.91
N LYS A 136 11.89 4.48 32.60
CA LYS A 136 10.68 5.31 32.38
C LYS A 136 10.73 6.02 31.04
N VAL A 137 11.88 6.60 30.69
CA VAL A 137 12.07 7.27 29.41
C VAL A 137 12.06 6.25 28.27
N LEU A 138 12.68 5.09 28.45
CA LEU A 138 12.61 4.00 27.48
C LEU A 138 11.18 3.55 27.22
N GLN A 139 10.34 3.44 28.25
CA GLN A 139 8.91 3.14 28.11
C GLN A 139 8.18 4.23 27.30
N LEU A 140 8.45 5.51 27.58
CA LEU A 140 7.87 6.62 26.83
C LEU A 140 8.28 6.60 25.35
N LEU A 141 9.56 6.37 25.06
CA LEU A 141 10.07 6.25 23.70
C LEU A 141 9.48 5.04 22.97
N ASN A 142 9.27 3.93 23.67
CA ASN A 142 8.60 2.77 23.09
C ASN A 142 7.13 3.09 22.74
N SER A 143 6.39 3.75 23.63
CA SER A 143 5.03 4.23 23.35
C SER A 143 5.00 5.17 22.13
N LYS A 144 5.98 6.08 22.03
CA LYS A 144 6.12 6.98 20.88
C LYS A 144 6.36 6.23 19.57
N GLN A 145 7.28 5.25 19.53
CA GLN A 145 7.52 4.50 18.28
C GLN A 145 6.35 3.61 17.88
N LEU A 146 5.60 3.08 18.86
CA LEU A 146 4.36 2.32 18.63
C LEU A 146 3.27 3.22 18.04
N ALA A 147 3.07 4.41 18.60
CA ALA A 147 2.12 5.39 18.05
C ALA A 147 2.47 5.74 16.60
N GLN A 148 3.75 6.05 16.32
CA GLN A 148 4.23 6.32 14.96
C GLN A 148 3.99 5.14 14.01
N LYS A 149 4.22 3.89 14.48
CA LYS A 149 3.93 2.67 13.70
C LYS A 149 2.44 2.56 13.37
N VAL A 150 1.57 2.76 14.37
CA VAL A 150 0.11 2.68 14.18
C VAL A 150 -0.34 3.74 13.18
N THR A 151 0.12 4.99 13.32
CA THR A 151 -0.23 6.08 12.39
C THR A 151 0.14 5.76 10.94
N MET A 152 1.35 5.27 10.68
CA MET A 152 1.76 4.83 9.34
C MET A 152 0.86 3.71 8.82
N ASN A 153 0.63 2.68 9.62
CA ASN A 153 -0.24 1.57 9.22
C ASN A 153 -1.70 2.00 9.00
N SER A 154 -2.18 3.05 9.65
CA SER A 154 -3.54 3.55 9.47
C SER A 154 -3.73 4.35 8.17
N LEU A 155 -2.66 4.81 7.50
CA LEU A 155 -2.78 5.71 6.35
C LEU A 155 -3.45 5.03 5.13
N TYR A 156 -3.10 3.76 4.85
CA TYR A 156 -3.80 3.01 3.79
C TYR A 156 -5.26 2.71 4.17
N GLY A 157 -5.53 2.50 5.47
CA GLY A 157 -6.88 2.32 6.01
C GLY A 157 -7.74 3.57 5.86
N PHE A 158 -7.15 4.76 6.03
CA PHE A 158 -7.78 6.04 5.74
C PHE A 158 -8.20 6.14 4.26
N CYS A 159 -7.37 5.66 3.34
CA CYS A 159 -7.72 5.63 1.91
C CYS A 159 -8.85 4.62 1.62
N GLY A 160 -8.88 3.50 2.34
CA GLY A 160 -9.81 2.39 2.13
C GLY A 160 -11.19 2.53 2.80
N THR A 161 -11.40 3.53 3.67
CA THR A 161 -12.71 3.71 4.32
C THR A 161 -13.72 4.38 3.39
N ALA A 162 -14.76 3.64 2.99
CA ALA A 162 -15.82 4.17 2.13
C ALA A 162 -16.66 5.29 2.79
N LYS A 163 -16.68 5.35 4.13
CA LYS A 163 -17.38 6.38 4.92
C LYS A 163 -16.40 7.38 5.54
N GLY A 164 -15.24 7.61 4.90
CA GLY A 164 -14.25 8.59 5.34
C GLY A 164 -14.39 9.94 4.63
N CYS A 165 -13.55 10.89 5.02
CA CYS A 165 -13.51 12.23 4.43
C CYS A 165 -12.97 12.26 2.99
N LEU A 166 -12.06 11.34 2.65
CA LEU A 166 -11.40 11.25 1.33
C LEU A 166 -11.26 9.79 0.87
N PRO A 167 -12.37 9.11 0.53
CA PRO A 167 -12.31 7.70 0.13
C PRO A 167 -11.65 7.57 -1.26
N LEU A 168 -10.54 6.83 -1.33
CA LEU A 168 -9.96 6.36 -2.59
C LEU A 168 -9.51 4.91 -2.41
N VAL A 169 -10.50 4.02 -2.45
CA VAL A 169 -10.34 2.58 -2.18
C VAL A 169 -9.31 1.94 -3.11
N THR A 170 -9.11 2.51 -4.31
CA THR A 170 -8.10 2.09 -5.29
C THR A 170 -6.69 2.05 -4.72
N ILE A 171 -6.31 3.03 -3.90
CA ILE A 171 -4.98 3.03 -3.25
C ILE A 171 -4.88 1.87 -2.28
N ALA A 172 -5.88 1.68 -1.42
CA ALA A 172 -5.88 0.61 -0.42
C ALA A 172 -5.87 -0.78 -1.10
N ALA A 173 -6.61 -0.94 -2.19
CA ALA A 173 -6.65 -2.15 -3.00
C ALA A 173 -5.32 -2.44 -3.70
N ALA A 174 -4.68 -1.44 -4.33
CA ALA A 174 -3.35 -1.60 -4.92
C ALA A 174 -2.29 -1.98 -3.87
N VAL A 175 -2.35 -1.36 -2.68
CA VAL A 175 -1.46 -1.68 -1.56
C VAL A 175 -1.64 -3.13 -1.09
N THR A 176 -2.87 -3.59 -0.89
CA THR A 176 -3.12 -4.97 -0.44
C THR A 176 -2.77 -5.98 -1.53
N ALA A 177 -3.13 -5.73 -2.79
CA ALA A 177 -2.78 -6.59 -3.92
C ALA A 177 -1.27 -6.76 -4.06
N THR A 178 -0.52 -5.65 -4.03
CA THR A 178 0.95 -5.67 -4.05
C THR A 178 1.51 -6.45 -2.85
N GLY A 179 0.96 -6.23 -1.65
CA GLY A 179 1.37 -6.96 -0.44
C GLY A 179 1.19 -8.47 -0.57
N ARG A 180 0.04 -8.93 -1.08
CA ARG A 180 -0.21 -10.36 -1.34
C ARG A 180 0.79 -10.93 -2.35
N ALA A 181 1.04 -10.21 -3.44
CA ALA A 181 2.01 -10.63 -4.46
C ALA A 181 3.44 -10.76 -3.88
N MET A 182 3.86 -9.83 -3.02
CA MET A 182 5.17 -9.86 -2.35
C MET A 182 5.30 -11.05 -1.38
N ILE A 183 4.25 -11.33 -0.59
CA ILE A 183 4.23 -12.46 0.34
C ILE A 183 4.34 -13.78 -0.44
N ASN A 184 3.52 -13.94 -1.49
CA ASN A 184 3.55 -15.15 -2.33
C ASN A 184 4.90 -15.32 -3.03
N LYS A 185 5.49 -14.23 -3.55
CA LYS A 185 6.82 -14.26 -4.16
C LYS A 185 7.89 -14.70 -3.16
N THR A 186 7.84 -14.19 -1.94
CA THR A 186 8.78 -14.55 -0.86
C THR A 186 8.61 -16.01 -0.47
N ALA A 187 7.38 -16.47 -0.29
CA ALA A 187 7.10 -17.87 0.04
C ALA A 187 7.59 -18.83 -1.06
N ASN A 188 7.38 -18.48 -2.33
CA ASN A 188 7.85 -19.27 -3.47
C ASN A 188 9.37 -19.30 -3.55
N PHE A 189 10.05 -18.18 -3.29
CA PHE A 189 11.51 -18.12 -3.22
C PHE A 189 12.06 -19.05 -2.12
N ILE A 190 11.48 -19.00 -0.91
CA ILE A 190 11.88 -19.90 0.19
C ILE A 190 11.72 -21.38 -0.22
N ARG A 191 10.58 -21.74 -0.82
CA ARG A 191 10.30 -23.13 -1.23
C ARG A 191 11.20 -23.62 -2.36
N ARG A 192 11.44 -22.79 -3.38
CA ARG A 192 12.12 -23.21 -4.62
C ARG A 192 13.62 -23.05 -4.55
N ASP A 193 14.09 -21.92 -4.02
CA ASP A 193 15.49 -21.50 -4.16
C ASP A 193 16.29 -21.76 -2.88
N MET A 194 15.62 -21.73 -1.71
CA MET A 194 16.26 -21.99 -0.41
C MET A 194 16.00 -23.42 0.12
N GLY A 195 15.12 -24.19 -0.54
CA GLY A 195 14.72 -25.53 -0.09
C GLY A 195 14.00 -25.56 1.27
N GLY A 196 13.51 -24.40 1.73
CA GLY A 196 12.85 -24.27 3.02
C GLY A 196 11.34 -24.50 2.94
N THR A 197 10.74 -24.97 4.03
CA THR A 197 9.29 -25.10 4.15
C THR A 197 8.69 -23.83 4.71
N VAL A 198 7.65 -23.31 4.06
CA VAL A 198 6.84 -22.20 4.60
C VAL A 198 5.66 -22.83 5.33
N ILE A 199 5.69 -22.71 6.65
CA ILE A 199 4.73 -23.30 7.60
C ILE A 199 3.81 -22.27 8.23
#